data_AF-A0A8H5M5N6-F1
#
_entry.id   AF-A0A8H5M5N6-F1
#
_cell.length_a   1.000
_cell.length_b   1.000
_cell.length_c   1.000
_cell.angle_alpha   90.00
_cell.angle_beta   90.00
_cell.angle_gamma   90.00
#
_symmetry.space_group_name_H-M   'P 1'
#
loop_
_entity.id
_entity.type
_entity.pdbx_description
1 polymer ?
#
loop_
_entity_poly.entity_id
_entity_poly.type
_entity_poly.pdbx_seq_one_letter_code
_entity_poly.pdbx_strand_id
1 'polypeptide(L)'
;MAVADGIPKYTCCPAEPFRLAAPTTNDMKLVYEGGGGLPIHYARAFGSLQHLHSIFITIPDFGGGKTTLRNDQEHNKDLWAGECDRCMEIMYEDGDFRDRYVARKQGLPTTDKDFGGSVYVAPPALKRVEWTFWNAEGCEEVDVQESWDEWSDSDEDP
;
A
#
# COMPACT_ATOMS: atom_id res chain seq x y z
N MET A 1 -4.13 -40.93 8.46
CA MET A 1 -3.65 -40.20 7.28
C MET A 1 -4.47 -38.94 7.18
N ALA A 2 -3.82 -37.79 7.35
CA ALA A 2 -4.42 -36.47 7.28
C ALA A 2 -4.49 -36.01 5.81
N VAL A 3 -5.53 -35.25 5.47
CA VAL A 3 -5.41 -34.18 4.47
C VAL A 3 -6.10 -32.99 5.11
N ALA A 4 -5.31 -32.09 5.68
CA ALA A 4 -5.77 -30.79 6.08
C ALA A 4 -5.89 -29.97 4.79
N ASP A 5 -7.12 -29.61 4.41
CA ASP A 5 -7.36 -28.67 3.33
C ASP A 5 -6.72 -27.34 3.71
N GLY A 6 -5.61 -27.03 3.02
CA GLY A 6 -4.89 -25.78 3.18
C GLY A 6 -5.80 -24.64 2.78
N ILE A 7 -6.15 -23.80 3.74
CA ILE A 7 -6.70 -22.46 3.49
C ILE A 7 -5.71 -21.78 2.52
N PRO A 8 -6.16 -21.30 1.35
CA PRO A 8 -5.29 -20.52 0.47
C PRO A 8 -4.75 -19.36 1.30
N LYS A 9 -3.43 -19.32 1.50
CA LYS A 9 -2.79 -18.13 2.06
C LYS A 9 -2.95 -17.04 1.01
N TYR A 10 -3.97 -16.21 1.16
CA TYR A 10 -4.13 -14.97 0.40
C TYR A 10 -3.11 -13.93 0.89
N THR A 11 -1.82 -14.22 0.74
CA THR A 11 -0.81 -13.16 0.76
C THR A 11 -1.00 -12.35 -0.54
N CYS A 12 -1.37 -11.07 -0.46
CA CYS A 12 -1.82 -10.27 -1.63
C CYS A 12 -0.79 -10.18 -2.77
N CYS A 13 0.45 -10.66 -2.62
CA CYS A 13 1.41 -10.74 -3.71
C CYS A 13 2.62 -11.62 -3.27
N PRO A 14 3.02 -12.70 -3.98
CA PRO A 14 4.46 -12.89 -4.18
C PRO A 14 4.99 -11.62 -4.84
N ALA A 15 6.23 -11.20 -4.54
CA ALA A 15 6.82 -9.91 -4.85
C ALA A 15 6.95 -9.59 -6.36
N GLU A 16 5.85 -9.61 -7.11
CA GLU A 16 5.77 -9.14 -8.47
C GLU A 16 5.79 -7.60 -8.42
N PRO A 17 6.82 -6.95 -8.99
CA PRO A 17 7.02 -5.51 -8.90
C PRO A 17 5.92 -4.69 -9.63
N PHE A 18 6.05 -3.36 -9.64
CA PHE A 18 5.27 -2.44 -10.50
C PHE A 18 6.10 -1.87 -11.66
N ARG A 19 5.47 -1.61 -12.82
CA ARG A 19 6.07 -0.83 -13.93
C ARG A 19 5.58 0.60 -13.79
N LEU A 20 6.47 1.51 -13.39
CA LEU A 20 6.30 2.88 -13.82
C LEU A 20 6.36 2.93 -15.36
N ALA A 21 5.54 3.76 -15.99
CA ALA A 21 5.70 4.00 -17.43
C ALA A 21 7.11 4.60 -17.64
N ALA A 22 7.95 3.86 -18.36
CA ALA A 22 9.34 4.19 -18.64
C ALA A 22 9.57 5.62 -19.19
N PRO A 23 10.81 6.11 -19.21
CA PRO A 23 11.75 6.28 -18.11
C PRO A 23 11.83 7.79 -17.83
N THR A 24 11.23 8.28 -16.76
CA THR A 24 11.33 9.71 -16.46
C THR A 24 11.74 9.95 -15.03
N THR A 25 13.05 10.08 -14.90
CA THR A 25 13.76 10.78 -13.80
C THR A 25 13.67 10.10 -12.44
N ASN A 26 14.74 10.19 -11.67
CA ASN A 26 14.89 9.66 -10.31
C ASN A 26 13.91 10.24 -9.27
N ASP A 27 12.80 10.87 -9.70
CA ASP A 27 11.94 11.71 -8.88
C ASP A 27 10.45 11.57 -9.28
N MET A 28 9.98 10.36 -9.57
CA MET A 28 8.53 10.16 -9.68
C MET A 28 7.91 10.37 -8.30
N LYS A 29 6.87 11.20 -8.25
CA LYS A 29 6.15 11.55 -7.03
C LYS A 29 4.65 11.47 -7.25
N LEU A 30 3.93 11.09 -6.21
CA LEU A 30 2.47 11.25 -6.11
C LEU A 30 2.17 12.06 -4.87
N VAL A 31 1.47 13.18 -5.04
CA VAL A 31 1.11 14.07 -3.92
C VAL A 31 -0.40 14.12 -3.79
N TYR A 32 -0.87 13.66 -2.63
CA TYR A 32 -2.26 13.76 -2.22
C TYR A 32 -2.41 14.86 -1.18
N GLU A 33 -3.39 15.74 -1.41
CA GLU A 33 -3.79 16.76 -0.46
C GLU A 33 -5.14 16.40 0.18
N GLY A 34 -5.44 16.99 1.34
CA GLY A 34 -6.72 16.78 2.02
C GLY A 34 -6.86 15.44 2.76
N GLY A 35 -5.74 14.79 3.11
CA GLY A 35 -5.73 13.57 3.94
C GLY A 35 -5.95 12.25 3.19
N GLY A 36 -6.07 12.29 1.87
CA GLY A 36 -6.11 11.10 1.00
C GLY A 36 -4.72 10.50 0.76
N GLY A 37 -4.69 9.36 0.06
CA GLY A 37 -3.45 8.74 -0.41
C GLY A 37 -2.67 7.91 0.60
N LEU A 38 -3.14 7.83 1.85
CA LEU A 38 -2.55 6.97 2.87
C LEU A 38 -3.19 5.57 2.78
N PRO A 39 -2.42 4.47 2.91
CA PRO A 39 -3.00 3.14 3.00
C PRO A 39 -3.97 3.07 4.19
N ILE A 40 -5.10 2.37 4.04
CA ILE A 40 -6.17 2.36 5.05
C ILE A 40 -5.68 1.91 6.44
N HIS A 41 -4.73 0.96 6.48
CA HIS A 41 -4.15 0.48 7.73
C HIS A 41 -3.33 1.56 8.43
N TYR A 42 -2.62 2.38 7.66
CA TYR A 42 -1.81 3.47 8.18
C TYR A 42 -2.70 4.62 8.66
N ALA A 43 -3.77 4.94 7.92
CA ALA A 43 -4.76 5.91 8.34
C ALA A 43 -5.38 5.54 9.69
N ARG A 44 -5.72 4.26 9.90
CA ARG A 44 -6.20 3.76 11.18
C ARG A 44 -5.15 3.86 12.29
N ALA A 45 -3.92 3.42 12.04
CA ALA A 45 -2.85 3.45 13.02
C ALA A 45 -2.51 4.88 13.46
N PHE A 46 -2.56 5.84 12.54
CA PHE A 46 -2.25 7.24 12.81
C PHE A 46 -3.47 8.08 13.18
N GLY A 47 -4.67 7.50 13.24
CA GLY A 47 -5.92 8.24 13.43
C GLY A 47 -6.00 9.05 14.72
N SER A 48 -5.22 8.68 15.75
CA SER A 48 -5.14 9.42 17.02
C SER A 48 -4.15 10.59 17.01
N LEU A 49 -3.32 10.71 15.97
CA LEU A 49 -2.27 11.73 15.89
C LEU A 49 -2.84 13.08 15.45
N GLN A 50 -3.31 13.85 16.43
CA GLN A 50 -3.99 15.14 16.20
C GLN A 50 -3.13 16.22 15.53
N HIS A 51 -1.80 16.04 15.49
CA HIS A 51 -0.86 17.00 14.94
C HIS A 51 -0.08 16.46 13.73
N LEU A 52 -0.39 15.24 13.26
CA LEU A 52 0.27 14.68 12.09
C LEU A 52 -0.20 15.42 10.83
N HIS A 53 0.67 16.27 10.29
CA HIS A 53 0.33 17.16 9.18
C HIS A 53 0.71 16.60 7.80
N SER A 54 1.83 15.90 7.72
CA SER A 54 2.39 15.41 6.46
C SER A 54 2.99 14.03 6.66
N ILE A 55 2.84 13.15 5.66
CA ILE A 55 3.47 11.84 5.59
C ILE A 55 4.23 11.74 4.28
N PHE A 56 5.46 11.24 4.36
CA PHE A 56 6.33 10.98 3.21
C PHE A 56 6.64 9.49 3.20
N ILE A 57 6.27 8.81 2.13
CA ILE A 57 6.49 7.38 1.95
C ILE A 57 7.41 7.22 0.75
N THR A 58 8.55 6.57 0.98
CA THR A 58 9.53 6.31 -0.06
C THR A 58 9.58 4.81 -0.30
N ILE A 59 9.35 4.39 -1.54
CA ILE A 59 9.38 2.98 -1.92
C ILE A 59 10.27 2.75 -3.14
N PRO A 60 10.93 1.59 -3.23
CA PRO A 60 11.65 1.20 -4.44
C PRO A 60 10.68 1.05 -5.60
N ASP A 61 11.07 1.56 -6.76
CA ASP A 61 10.53 1.17 -8.06
C ASP A 61 11.51 0.22 -8.73
N PHE A 62 11.03 -0.98 -9.05
CA PHE A 62 11.80 -2.03 -9.70
C PHE A 62 11.57 -2.08 -11.22
N GLY A 63 10.84 -1.12 -11.79
CA GLY A 63 10.70 -1.00 -13.25
C GLY A 63 9.90 -2.13 -13.92
N GLY A 64 9.29 -3.05 -13.17
CA GLY A 64 8.34 -4.02 -13.72
C GLY A 64 6.88 -4.34 -13.37
N GLY A 65 5.92 -4.44 -14.30
CA GLY A 65 4.48 -4.49 -13.94
C GLY A 65 3.53 -3.97 -15.03
N LYS A 66 2.36 -3.43 -14.71
CA LYS A 66 1.38 -2.89 -15.69
C LYS A 66 0.71 -1.56 -15.29
N THR A 67 0.56 -1.25 -14.00
CA THR A 67 -0.12 -0.02 -13.57
C THR A 67 0.76 1.18 -13.78
N THR A 68 0.34 2.08 -14.67
CA THR A 68 1.02 3.36 -14.88
C THR A 68 0.54 4.40 -13.87
N LEU A 69 1.41 4.78 -12.94
CA LEU A 69 1.19 5.92 -12.04
C LEU A 69 1.59 7.23 -12.75
N ARG A 70 0.81 8.29 -12.61
CA ARG A 70 1.07 9.62 -13.18
C ARG A 70 1.04 10.68 -12.09
N ASN A 71 1.90 11.70 -12.20
CA ASN A 71 2.09 12.77 -11.20
C ASN A 71 1.00 13.86 -11.27
N ASP A 72 -0.16 13.57 -11.84
CA ASP A 72 -1.28 14.49 -11.87
C ASP A 72 -2.52 13.84 -11.26
N GLN A 73 -3.17 14.60 -10.37
CA GLN A 73 -4.35 14.14 -9.64
C GLN A 73 -5.50 13.76 -10.59
N GLU A 74 -5.57 14.37 -11.78
CA GLU A 74 -6.59 14.04 -12.79
C GLU A 74 -6.45 12.61 -13.35
N HIS A 75 -5.23 12.05 -13.38
CA HIS A 75 -5.01 10.68 -13.87
C HIS A 75 -4.92 9.64 -12.75
N ASN A 76 -4.98 10.05 -11.48
CA ASN A 76 -5.02 9.12 -10.34
C ASN A 76 -6.42 9.06 -9.71
N LYS A 77 -7.42 8.83 -10.56
CA LYS A 77 -8.84 8.70 -10.20
C LYS A 77 -9.08 7.55 -9.20
N ASP A 78 -8.18 6.58 -9.24
CA ASP A 78 -8.18 5.38 -8.43
C ASP A 78 -7.62 5.60 -7.01
N LEU A 79 -7.05 6.79 -6.75
CA LEU A 79 -6.44 7.17 -5.47
C LEU A 79 -5.45 6.12 -4.95
N TRP A 80 -4.51 5.70 -5.79
CA TRP A 80 -3.53 4.68 -5.43
C TRP A 80 -2.85 4.97 -4.08
N ALA A 81 -2.90 4.03 -3.15
CA ALA A 81 -2.40 4.17 -1.80
C ALA A 81 -1.57 2.93 -1.42
N GLY A 82 -0.70 2.47 -2.32
CA GLY A 82 0.21 1.36 -2.08
C GLY A 82 -0.26 -0.01 -2.59
N GLU A 83 -1.35 -0.12 -3.35
CA GLU A 83 -1.86 -1.41 -3.86
C GLU A 83 -0.93 -2.02 -4.93
N CYS A 84 -0.51 -3.30 -4.82
CA CYS A 84 0.28 -4.03 -5.85
C CYS A 84 -0.46 -4.14 -7.19
N ASP A 85 0.26 -4.33 -8.30
CA ASP A 85 -0.33 -4.52 -9.63
C ASP A 85 -1.37 -5.64 -9.64
N ARG A 86 -1.12 -6.72 -8.90
CA ARG A 86 -2.08 -7.80 -8.76
C ARG A 86 -3.32 -7.38 -7.98
N CYS A 87 -3.15 -6.65 -6.88
CA CYS A 87 -4.28 -6.14 -6.13
C CYS A 87 -5.06 -5.13 -7.04
N MET A 88 -4.40 -4.32 -7.87
CA MET A 88 -5.03 -3.45 -8.87
C MET A 88 -5.80 -4.25 -9.94
N GLU A 89 -5.20 -5.28 -10.55
CA GLU A 89 -5.89 -6.12 -11.53
C GLU A 89 -7.17 -6.75 -10.96
N ILE A 90 -7.08 -7.36 -9.77
CA ILE A 90 -8.19 -8.08 -9.16
C ILE A 90 -9.28 -7.12 -8.68
N MET A 91 -8.91 -6.05 -7.96
CA MET A 91 -9.88 -5.13 -7.37
C MET A 91 -10.56 -4.24 -8.40
N TYR A 92 -9.92 -3.98 -9.53
CA TYR A 92 -10.40 -3.02 -10.52
C TYR A 92 -11.05 -3.70 -11.74
N GLU A 93 -11.05 -5.04 -11.81
CA GLU A 93 -11.88 -5.79 -12.75
C GLU A 93 -13.38 -5.58 -12.48
N ASP A 94 -13.75 -5.50 -11.19
CA ASP A 94 -15.10 -5.12 -10.76
C ASP A 94 -15.20 -3.60 -10.57
N GLY A 95 -15.87 -2.93 -11.52
CA GLY A 95 -16.07 -1.48 -11.48
C GLY A 95 -16.86 -1.00 -10.27
N ASP A 96 -17.84 -1.78 -9.79
CA ASP A 96 -18.65 -1.41 -8.62
C ASP A 96 -17.82 -1.56 -7.34
N PHE A 97 -16.98 -2.58 -7.25
CA PHE A 97 -15.99 -2.69 -6.16
C PHE A 97 -15.05 -1.48 -6.16
N ARG A 98 -14.45 -1.18 -7.32
CA ARG A 98 -13.51 -0.07 -7.47
C ARG A 98 -14.10 1.25 -7.02
N ASP A 99 -15.27 1.61 -7.54
CA ASP A 99 -15.88 2.92 -7.28
C ASP A 99 -16.22 3.08 -5.79
N ARG A 100 -16.67 2.01 -5.13
CA ARG A 100 -16.88 1.97 -3.67
C ARG A 100 -15.59 2.06 -2.88
N TYR A 101 -14.53 1.37 -3.32
CA TYR A 101 -13.22 1.41 -2.69
C TYR A 101 -12.61 2.82 -2.75
N VAL A 102 -12.70 3.48 -3.91
CA VAL A 102 -12.29 4.88 -4.10
C VAL A 102 -13.12 5.83 -3.24
N ALA A 103 -14.45 5.71 -3.25
CA ALA A 103 -15.33 6.52 -2.41
C ALA A 103 -14.97 6.41 -0.93
N ARG A 104 -14.64 5.20 -0.46
CA ARG A 104 -14.16 4.98 0.90
C ARG A 104 -12.86 5.73 1.17
N LYS A 105 -11.86 5.66 0.27
CA LYS A 105 -10.59 6.40 0.42
C LYS A 105 -10.77 7.92 0.47
N GLN A 106 -11.86 8.43 -0.09
CA GLN A 106 -12.27 9.84 -0.01
C GLN A 106 -13.03 10.19 1.27
N GLY A 107 -13.28 9.22 2.16
CA GLY A 107 -14.10 9.41 3.35
C GLY A 107 -15.59 9.56 3.05
N LEU A 108 -16.04 9.21 1.84
CA LEU A 108 -17.45 9.23 1.50
C LEU A 108 -18.18 8.08 2.21
N PRO A 109 -19.34 8.34 2.84
CA PRO A 109 -20.13 7.29 3.46
C PRO A 109 -20.60 6.31 2.38
N THR A 110 -20.29 5.04 2.56
CA THR A 110 -20.81 3.95 1.74
C THR A 110 -21.98 3.29 2.47
N THR A 111 -23.02 2.91 1.74
CA THR A 111 -24.20 2.24 2.31
C THR A 111 -23.97 0.76 2.60
N ASP A 112 -22.79 0.24 2.27
CA ASP A 112 -22.50 -1.18 2.31
C ASP A 112 -22.04 -1.67 3.67
N LYS A 113 -22.85 -2.57 4.23
CA LYS A 113 -22.51 -3.33 5.45
C LYS A 113 -21.43 -4.38 5.19
N ASP A 114 -21.24 -4.78 3.93
CA ASP A 114 -20.33 -5.87 3.53
C ASP A 114 -18.85 -5.52 3.69
N PHE A 115 -18.49 -4.23 3.71
CA PHE A 115 -17.11 -3.76 3.91
C PHE A 115 -16.76 -3.49 5.39
N GLY A 116 -17.54 -4.04 6.32
CA GLY A 116 -17.25 -4.00 7.75
C GLY A 116 -17.42 -2.61 8.39
N GLY A 117 -18.20 -1.71 7.77
CA GLY A 117 -18.63 -0.42 8.34
C GLY A 117 -17.51 0.59 8.66
N SER A 118 -16.25 0.24 8.46
CA SER A 118 -15.12 1.12 8.75
C SER A 118 -14.94 2.12 7.61
N VAL A 119 -15.44 3.33 7.83
CA VAL A 119 -15.08 4.51 7.03
C VAL A 119 -13.57 4.73 7.15
N TYR A 120 -12.94 5.18 6.06
CA TYR A 120 -11.57 5.68 6.10
C TYR A 120 -11.54 6.95 6.95
N VAL A 121 -10.74 6.95 8.02
CA VAL A 121 -10.58 8.11 8.89
C VAL A 121 -9.13 8.55 8.78
N ALA A 122 -8.90 9.64 8.05
CA ALA A 122 -7.59 10.28 8.03
C ALA A 122 -7.28 10.90 9.41
N PRO A 123 -6.00 10.97 9.82
CA PRO A 123 -5.60 11.75 10.98
C PRO A 123 -6.12 13.20 10.88
N PRO A 124 -6.64 13.81 11.96
CA PRO A 124 -7.42 15.05 11.88
C PRO A 124 -6.69 16.25 11.25
N ALA A 125 -5.37 16.32 11.40
CA ALA A 125 -4.56 17.41 10.87
C ALA A 125 -3.79 17.03 9.59
N LEU A 126 -3.99 15.82 9.05
CA LEU A 126 -3.25 15.35 7.88
C LEU A 126 -3.66 16.16 6.64
N LYS A 127 -2.71 16.86 6.06
CA LYS A 127 -2.91 17.68 4.87
C LYS A 127 -2.24 17.12 3.64
N ARG A 128 -1.12 16.39 3.79
CA ARG A 128 -0.30 15.92 2.67
C ARG A 128 0.16 14.48 2.87
N VAL A 129 -0.01 13.67 1.84
CA VAL A 129 0.68 12.37 1.70
C VAL A 129 1.46 12.40 0.41
N GLU A 130 2.78 12.23 0.51
CA GLU A 130 3.69 12.20 -0.63
C GLU A 130 4.30 10.81 -0.74
N TRP A 131 4.10 10.19 -1.89
CA TRP A 131 4.81 8.98 -2.29
C TRP A 131 5.97 9.38 -3.20
N THR A 132 7.18 8.95 -2.85
CA THR A 132 8.37 9.11 -3.67
C THR A 132 8.86 7.72 -4.08
N PHE A 133 9.18 7.59 -5.36
CA PHE A 133 9.65 6.35 -5.95
C PHE A 133 11.12 6.53 -6.33
N TRP A 134 11.98 5.65 -5.82
CA TRP A 134 13.40 5.66 -6.19
C TRP A 134 13.71 4.44 -7.06
N ASN A 135 14.50 4.64 -8.11
CA ASN A 135 14.86 3.56 -9.01
C ASN A 135 15.77 2.56 -8.31
N ALA A 136 15.28 1.33 -8.13
CA ALA A 136 16.00 0.24 -7.51
C ALA A 136 16.80 -0.61 -8.50
N GLU A 137 16.69 -0.37 -9.82
CA GLU A 137 17.56 -0.95 -10.85
C GLU A 137 19.02 -0.51 -10.60
N GLY A 138 19.75 -1.28 -9.80
CA GLY A 138 21.12 -0.98 -9.40
C GLY A 138 21.45 -1.28 -7.93
N CYS A 139 20.44 -1.55 -7.09
CA CYS A 139 20.69 -2.12 -5.78
C CYS A 139 20.88 -3.63 -5.91
N GLU A 140 22.09 -4.12 -5.56
CA GLU A 140 22.32 -5.55 -5.40
C GLU A 140 21.28 -6.11 -4.41
N GLU A 141 20.65 -7.24 -4.75
CA GLU A 141 19.79 -7.96 -3.80
C GLU A 141 20.64 -8.29 -2.57
N VAL A 142 20.44 -7.53 -1.49
CA VAL A 142 20.97 -7.93 -0.19
C VAL A 142 20.13 -9.12 0.20
N ASP A 143 20.72 -10.31 0.09
CA ASP A 143 20.14 -11.56 0.57
C ASP A 143 19.97 -11.40 2.09
N VAL A 144 18.80 -10.89 2.52
CA VAL A 144 18.41 -10.83 3.94
C VAL A 144 18.04 -12.24 4.34
N GLN A 145 19.03 -13.12 4.33
CA GLN A 145 18.90 -14.47 4.86
C GLN A 145 18.62 -14.34 6.35
N GLU A 146 17.49 -14.91 6.75
CA GLU A 146 16.82 -14.83 8.04
C GLU A 146 17.79 -15.01 9.23
N SER A 147 18.23 -13.90 9.82
CA SER A 147 18.90 -13.88 11.13
C SER A 147 17.84 -13.63 12.22
N TRP A 148 16.87 -14.54 12.31
CA TRP A 148 15.85 -14.53 13.37
C TRP A 148 15.96 -15.73 14.33
N ASP A 149 16.88 -16.68 14.08
CA ASP A 149 17.01 -17.92 14.85
C ASP A 149 18.09 -17.92 15.95
N GLU A 150 18.75 -16.79 16.26
CA GLU A 150 19.89 -16.77 17.19
C GLU A 150 19.65 -15.98 18.49
N TRP A 151 18.41 -15.94 19.02
CA TRP A 151 18.11 -15.30 20.31
C TRP A 151 17.21 -16.14 21.24
N SER A 152 17.17 -17.46 21.05
CA SER A 152 16.48 -18.36 21.96
C SER A 152 17.34 -19.57 22.30
N ASP A 153 18.34 -19.38 23.18
CA ASP A 153 18.73 -20.40 24.16
C ASP A 153 19.89 -19.88 25.02
N SER A 154 19.57 -19.34 26.19
CA SER A 154 20.53 -19.14 27.29
C SER A 154 19.80 -18.92 28.63
N ASP A 155 18.81 -19.74 28.97
CA ASP A 155 18.27 -19.81 30.34
C ASP A 155 17.86 -21.26 30.66
N GLU A 156 18.85 -22.13 30.83
CA GLU A 156 18.71 -23.33 31.66
C GLU A 156 19.84 -23.34 32.70
N ASP A 157 19.48 -23.03 33.95
CA ASP A 157 20.32 -23.18 35.14
C ASP A 157 19.56 -24.10 36.12
N PRO A 158 20.06 -25.32 36.41
CA PRO A 158 19.51 -26.18 37.47
C PRO A 158 20.19 -25.95 38.84
#